data_AF-A0A420WU94-F1
#
_entry.id   AF-A0A420WU94-F1
#
_cell.length_a   1.000
_cell.length_b   1.000
_cell.length_c   1.000
_cell.angle_alpha   90.00
_cell.angle_beta   90.00
_cell.angle_gamma   90.00
#
_symmetry.space_group_name_H-M   'P 1'
#
loop_
_entity.id
_entity.type
_entity.pdbx_description
1 polymer ?
#
loop_
_entity_poly.entity_id
_entity_poly.type
_entity_poly.pdbx_seq_one_letter_code
_entity_poly.pdbx_strand_id
1 'polypeptide(L)' 'MPDLSEEMRMPTPCPECGSHRVRLSEVHNPTDKVFCSSCNTLRGEYSDLKRELQEQPRSEAESLLEEAANRKKRTE' A
#
# COMPACT_ATOMS: atom_id res chain seq x y z
N MET A 1 -16.26 9.14 -20.02
CA MET A 1 -16.55 9.44 -18.60
C MET A 1 -15.35 8.89 -17.85
N PRO A 2 -14.46 9.71 -17.27
CA PRO A 2 -13.38 9.18 -16.47
C PRO A 2 -14.01 8.53 -15.25
N ASP A 3 -13.87 7.22 -15.14
CA ASP A 3 -14.21 6.49 -13.93
C ASP A 3 -13.27 7.04 -12.85
N LEU A 4 -13.80 7.83 -11.89
CA LEU A 4 -13.07 8.61 -10.88
C LEU A 4 -12.40 7.70 -9.82
N SER A 5 -11.76 6.64 -10.29
CA SER A 5 -11.26 5.52 -9.52
C SER A 5 -9.79 5.34 -9.82
N GLU A 6 -8.95 5.64 -8.85
CA GLU A 6 -7.50 5.46 -8.90
C GLU A 6 -7.13 4.04 -8.46
N GLU A 7 -6.05 3.51 -9.05
CA GLU A 7 -5.48 2.23 -8.67
C GLU A 7 -4.22 2.44 -7.81
N MET A 8 -4.24 1.90 -6.60
CA MET A 8 -3.13 1.94 -5.66
C MET A 8 -2.61 0.55 -5.34
N ARG A 9 -1.32 0.43 -5.04
CA ARG A 9 -0.72 -0.80 -4.53
C ARG A 9 -0.63 -0.74 -3.01
N MET A 10 -1.12 -1.79 -2.36
CA MET A 10 -1.10 -1.94 -0.91
C MET A 10 -0.12 -3.02 -0.44
N PRO A 11 0.40 -2.87 0.79
CA PRO A 11 1.32 -3.84 1.37
C PRO A 11 0.62 -5.18 1.61
N THR A 12 -0.62 -5.15 2.11
CA THR A 12 -1.40 -6.35 2.40
C THR A 12 -2.01 -6.93 1.11
N PRO A 13 -1.79 -8.22 0.79
CA PRO A 13 -2.39 -8.89 -0.37
C PRO A 13 -3.89 -9.13 -0.18
N CYS A 14 -4.63 -9.28 -1.29
CA CYS A 14 -6.06 -9.60 -1.25
C CYS A 14 -6.25 -11.02 -0.71
N PRO A 15 -7.10 -11.24 0.32
CA PRO A 15 -7.32 -12.59 0.84
C PRO A 15 -7.95 -13.53 -0.21
N GLU A 16 -8.70 -12.99 -1.17
CA GLU A 16 -9.38 -13.79 -2.20
C GLU A 16 -8.47 -14.15 -3.38
N CYS A 17 -7.69 -13.18 -3.89
CA CYS A 17 -6.92 -13.37 -5.13
C CYS A 17 -5.42 -13.14 -5.00
N GLY A 18 -4.93 -12.75 -3.82
CA GLY A 18 -3.52 -12.41 -3.59
C GLY A 18 -3.06 -11.10 -4.22
N SER A 19 -3.93 -10.36 -4.93
CA SER A 19 -3.55 -9.11 -5.58
C SER A 19 -3.31 -8.00 -4.57
N HIS A 20 -2.20 -7.28 -4.75
CA HIS A 20 -1.86 -6.09 -3.97
C HIS A 20 -2.49 -4.82 -4.55
N ARG A 21 -3.19 -4.91 -5.69
CA ARG A 21 -3.81 -3.75 -6.34
C ARG A 21 -5.22 -3.54 -5.84
N VAL A 22 -5.50 -2.31 -5.48
CA VAL A 22 -6.82 -1.86 -5.03
C VAL A 22 -7.26 -0.65 -5.83
N ARG A 23 -8.56 -0.53 -6.00
CA ARG A 23 -9.26 0.55 -6.68
C ARG A 23 -10.01 1.37 -5.63
N LEU A 24 -9.76 2.66 -5.62
CA LEU A 24 -10.31 3.63 -4.65
C LEU A 24 -10.74 4.90 -5.39
N SER A 25 -11.64 5.69 -4.80
CA SER A 25 -12.03 6.96 -5.44
C SER A 25 -10.91 8.00 -5.39
N GLU A 26 -10.71 8.74 -6.49
CA GLU A 26 -9.75 9.87 -6.57
C GLU A 26 -10.02 10.99 -5.54
N VAL A 27 -11.26 11.04 -5.04
CA VAL A 27 -11.68 12.01 -4.01
C VAL A 27 -11.05 11.71 -2.64
N HIS A 28 -10.47 10.51 -2.44
CA HIS A 28 -9.82 10.09 -1.20
C HIS A 28 -10.70 10.28 0.04
N ASN A 29 -12.00 9.99 -0.09
CA ASN A 29 -12.92 10.10 1.04
C ASN A 29 -12.62 9.03 2.10
N PRO A 30 -12.60 9.39 3.40
CA PRO A 30 -12.26 8.46 4.47
C PRO A 30 -13.25 7.28 4.60
N THR A 31 -14.51 7.50 4.24
CA THR A 31 -15.60 6.51 4.25
C THR A 31 -15.73 5.79 2.89
N ASP A 32 -14.84 6.06 1.95
CA ASP A 32 -14.89 5.44 0.62
C ASP A 32 -14.50 3.96 0.71
N LYS A 33 -15.26 3.13 0.00
CA LYS A 33 -15.04 1.69 -0.02
C LYS A 33 -13.95 1.36 -1.02
N VAL A 34 -12.91 0.70 -0.55
CA VAL A 34 -11.80 0.24 -1.37
C VAL A 34 -12.07 -1.19 -1.83
N PHE A 35 -11.94 -1.42 -3.13
CA PHE A 35 -12.14 -2.72 -3.75
C PHE A 35 -10.83 -3.24 -4.33
N CYS A 36 -10.67 -4.55 -4.44
CA CYS A 36 -9.51 -5.09 -5.15
C CYS A 36 -9.65 -4.85 -6.67
N SER A 37 -8.61 -4.33 -7.33
CA SER A 37 -8.65 -4.11 -8.78
C SER A 37 -8.75 -5.41 -9.58
N SER A 38 -8.37 -6.55 -9.00
CA SER A 38 -8.32 -7.84 -9.71
C SER A 38 -9.59 -8.68 -9.57
N CYS A 39 -10.17 -8.75 -8.38
CA CYS A 39 -11.35 -9.57 -8.11
C CYS A 39 -12.57 -8.76 -7.68
N ASN A 40 -12.44 -7.43 -7.58
CA ASN A 40 -13.49 -6.51 -7.14
C ASN A 40 -14.07 -6.81 -5.75
N THR A 41 -13.35 -7.57 -4.92
CA THR A 41 -13.72 -7.85 -3.53
C THR A 41 -13.57 -6.60 -2.67
N LEU A 42 -14.55 -6.32 -1.83
CA LEU A 42 -14.48 -5.25 -0.83
C LEU A 42 -13.35 -5.54 0.16
N ARG A 43 -12.38 -4.63 0.24
CA ARG A 43 -11.27 -4.73 1.19
C ARG A 43 -11.58 -4.06 2.52
N GLY A 44 -12.26 -2.92 2.47
CA GLY A 44 -12.53 -2.09 3.64
C GLY A 44 -12.72 -0.63 3.24
N GLU A 45 -12.60 0.26 4.22
CA GLU A 45 -12.71 1.71 4.03
C GLU A 45 -11.34 2.36 3.86
N TYR A 46 -11.22 3.36 2.99
CA TYR A 46 -9.97 4.04 2.69
C TYR A 46 -9.21 4.50 3.95
N SER A 47 -9.92 4.93 5.00
CA SER A 47 -9.29 5.28 6.29
C SER A 47 -8.49 4.15 6.92
N ASP A 48 -9.02 2.94 6.89
CA ASP A 48 -8.39 1.77 7.49
C ASP A 48 -7.14 1.37 6.69
N LEU A 49 -7.28 1.34 5.37
CA LEU A 49 -6.18 1.05 4.44
C LEU A 49 -5.09 2.13 4.48
N LYS A 50 -5.45 3.40 4.66
CA LYS A 50 -4.50 4.51 4.85
C LYS A 50 -3.77 4.41 6.18
N ARG A 51 -4.45 3.99 7.26
CA ARG A 51 -3.81 3.70 8.55
C ARG A 51 -2.84 2.55 8.42
N GLU A 52 -3.22 1.46 7.77
CA GLU A 52 -2.31 0.34 7.49
C GLU A 52 -1.07 0.80 6.70
N LEU A 53 -1.25 1.67 5.71
CA LEU A 53 -0.13 2.24 4.95
C LEU A 53 0.76 3.17 5.79
N GLN A 54 0.17 3.91 6.74
CA GLN A 54 0.89 4.78 7.69
C GLN A 54 1.50 4.03 8.88
N GLU A 55 1.01 2.84 9.23
CA GLU A 55 1.57 1.97 10.27
C GLU A 55 2.57 0.95 9.70
N GLN A 56 2.48 0.60 8.41
CA GLN A 56 3.47 -0.19 7.68
C GLN A 56 4.47 0.60 6.78
N PRO A 57 4.84 1.88 7.02
CA PRO A 57 5.86 2.54 6.23
C PRO A 57 7.22 2.08 6.74
N ARG A 58 7.72 0.93 6.25
CA ARG A 58 9.16 0.61 6.19
C ARG A 58 9.99 0.91 7.47
N SER A 59 9.41 0.84 8.66
CA SER A 59 9.96 1.62 9.77
C SER A 59 11.16 1.01 10.52
N GLU A 60 11.77 -0.06 10.01
CA GLU A 60 13.02 -0.62 10.58
C GLU A 60 13.89 -1.25 9.49
N ALA A 61 13.29 -1.95 8.53
CA ALA A 61 14.04 -2.73 7.53
C ALA A 61 14.85 -1.86 6.55
N GLU A 62 14.36 -0.66 6.19
CA GLU A 62 15.05 0.21 5.23
C GLU A 62 16.25 0.93 5.85
N SER A 63 16.11 1.36 7.11
CA SER A 63 17.20 1.97 7.89
C SER A 63 18.36 0.97 8.09
N LEU A 64 18.04 -0.31 8.37
CA LEU A 64 19.03 -1.39 8.48
C LEU A 64 19.76 -1.68 7.15
N LEU A 65 19.07 -1.55 6.01
CA LEU A 65 19.68 -1.75 4.69
C LEU A 65 20.68 -0.63 4.34
N GLU A 66 20.37 0.63 4.68
CA GLU A 66 21.28 1.76 4.48
C GLU A 66 22.54 1.68 5.36
N GLU A 67 22.40 1.27 6.63
CA GLU A 67 23.55 1.05 7.52
C GLU A 67 24.49 -0.05 7.03
N ALA A 68 23.93 -1.16 6.51
CA ALA A 68 24.73 -2.25 5.96
C ALA A 68 25.50 -1.84 4.69
N ALA A 69 24.90 -0.99 3.84
CA ALA A 69 25.55 -0.48 2.63
C ALA A 69 26.71 0.47 2.94
N ASN A 70 26.58 1.31 3.98
CA ASN A 70 27.62 2.27 4.36
C ASN A 70 28.84 1.64 5.04
N ARG A 71 28.70 0.48 5.71
CA ARG A 71 29.85 -0.23 6.30
C ARG A 71 30.80 -0.84 5.26
N LYS A 72 30.31 -1.16 4.05
CA LYS A 72 31.16 -1.73 2.98
C LYS A 72 32.05 -0.69 2.28
N LYS A 73 31.71 0.60 2.36
CA LYS A 73 32.48 1.68 1.71
C LYS A 73 33.65 2.23 2.53
N ARG A 74 33.80 1.80 3.80
CA ARG A 74 34.82 2.31 4.73
C ARG A 74 36.07 1.42 4.87
N THR A 75 36.10 0.30 4.14
CA THR A 75 37.24 -0.62 4.11
C THR A 75 37.70 -0.80 2.66
N GLU A 76 38.10 0.30 2.03
CA GLU A 76 38.99 0.32 0.86
C GLU A 76 39.97 1.50 1.03
#